data_AF-A0A2U3JYU6-F1
#
_entry.id   AF-A0A2U3JYU6-F1
#
_cell.length_a   1.000
_cell.length_b   1.000
_cell.length_c   1.000
_cell.angle_alpha   90.00
_cell.angle_beta   90.00
_cell.angle_gamma   90.00
#
_symmetry.space_group_name_H-M   'P 1'
#
loop_
_entity.id
_entity.type
_entity.pdbx_description
1 polymer ?
#
loop_
_entity_poly.entity_id
_entity_poly.type
_entity_poly.pdbx_seq_one_letter_code
_entity_poly.pdbx_strand_id
1 'polypeptide(L)'
;MRSMVQAALIACLLAAAALAQETSGGEGSGGNLDLWKWANFVVLAGALGYLIGKNAPAFFAARSLNIRKDIVEAEEARKDAETRAAAVDKRLANLEAEIAALRSEAQDEARAETERLAQHTAAELAKIQLRAEQEIAAAGKAARMELRRYSADLAVELAERKIRARMTPATQDALVRGFVRDLK
;
A
#
# COMPACT_ATOMS: atom_id res chain seq x y z
N MET A 1 -20.17 48.41 8.68
CA MET A 1 -21.11 48.46 9.82
C MET A 1 -20.45 48.71 11.18
N ARG A 2 -19.32 48.08 11.51
CA ARG A 2 -18.57 48.36 12.77
C ARG A 2 -18.14 49.84 12.87
N SER A 3 -17.74 50.47 11.77
CA SER A 3 -17.36 51.89 11.74
C SER A 3 -18.52 52.88 11.95
N MET A 4 -19.74 52.55 11.50
CA MET A 4 -20.92 53.42 11.68
C MET A 4 -21.45 53.39 13.10
N VAL A 5 -21.47 52.21 13.74
CA VAL A 5 -21.83 52.07 15.16
C VAL A 5 -20.77 52.73 16.03
N GLN A 6 -19.48 52.57 15.72
CA GLN A 6 -18.40 53.30 16.40
C GLN A 6 -18.50 54.81 16.20
N ALA A 7 -18.82 55.29 14.99
CA ALA A 7 -19.03 56.72 14.74
C ALA A 7 -20.23 57.29 15.53
N ALA A 8 -21.33 56.52 15.65
CA ALA A 8 -22.48 56.91 16.45
C ALA A 8 -22.19 56.89 17.97
N LEU A 9 -21.41 55.91 18.44
CA LEU A 9 -20.95 55.83 19.84
C LEU A 9 -19.99 56.98 20.16
N ILE A 10 -19.08 57.31 19.25
CA ILE A 10 -18.14 58.44 19.36
C ILE A 10 -18.91 59.77 19.33
N ALA A 11 -19.91 59.92 18.45
CA ALA A 11 -20.77 61.11 18.41
C ALA A 11 -21.61 61.27 19.69
N CYS A 12 -22.13 60.19 20.26
CA CYS A 12 -22.79 60.21 21.57
C CYS A 12 -21.82 60.57 22.71
N LEU A 13 -20.58 60.05 22.68
CA LEU A 13 -19.56 60.39 23.67
C LEU A 13 -19.09 61.84 23.54
N LEU A 14 -18.96 62.37 22.33
CA LEU A 14 -18.61 63.77 22.05
C LEU A 14 -19.75 64.72 22.46
N ALA A 15 -21.01 64.33 22.22
CA ALA A 15 -22.15 65.09 22.72
C ALA A 15 -22.19 65.10 24.26
N ALA A 16 -21.94 63.96 24.92
CA ALA A 16 -21.86 63.90 26.38
C ALA A 16 -20.70 64.76 26.95
N ALA A 17 -19.55 64.78 26.28
CA ALA A 17 -18.41 65.62 26.68
C ALA A 17 -18.67 67.13 26.47
N ALA A 18 -19.37 67.50 25.39
CA ALA A 18 -19.80 68.89 25.16
C ALA A 18 -20.83 69.36 26.21
N LEU A 19 -21.71 68.47 26.69
CA LEU A 19 -22.65 68.76 27.79
C LEU A 19 -21.99 68.75 29.17
N ALA A 20 -20.87 68.05 29.37
CA ALA A 20 -20.13 68.03 30.63
C ALA A 20 -19.32 69.32 30.89
N GLN A 21 -19.07 70.14 29.86
CA GLN A 21 -18.32 71.39 29.98
C GLN A 21 -19.20 72.59 30.43
N GLU A 22 -20.52 72.41 30.54
CA GLU A 22 -21.44 73.41 31.10
C GLU A 22 -22.04 72.94 32.44
N THR A 23 -21.16 72.70 33.42
CA THR A 23 -21.53 72.59 34.83
C THR A 23 -20.95 73.76 35.62
N SER A 24 -21.59 74.93 35.53
CA SER A 24 -21.53 75.95 36.59
C SER A 24 -22.95 76.20 37.10
N GLY A 25 -23.28 75.55 38.22
CA GLY A 25 -24.55 75.71 38.90
C GLY A 25 -24.58 76.99 39.73
N GLY A 26 -25.49 77.90 39.38
CA GLY A 26 -26.04 78.92 40.26
C GLY A 26 -27.57 78.76 40.29
N GLU A 27 -28.12 78.63 41.49
CA GLU A 27 -29.56 78.55 41.75
C GLU A 27 -30.32 79.75 41.17
N GLY A 28 -31.38 79.49 40.39
CA GLY A 28 -32.29 80.54 39.95
C GLY A 28 -33.20 80.16 38.78
N SER A 29 -34.51 80.07 39.07
CA SER A 29 -35.63 80.13 38.13
C SER A 29 -35.86 78.93 37.19
N GLY A 30 -36.71 78.01 37.66
CA GLY A 30 -37.23 76.89 36.88
C GLY A 30 -38.14 77.37 35.74
N GLY A 31 -37.83 76.90 34.53
CA GLY A 31 -38.69 77.08 33.35
C GLY A 31 -37.95 76.98 32.02
N ASN A 32 -36.75 77.56 31.90
CA ASN A 32 -36.04 77.68 30.61
C ASN A 32 -34.89 76.66 30.43
N LEU A 33 -34.12 76.39 31.49
CA LEU A 33 -32.99 75.43 31.44
C LEU A 33 -33.44 73.96 31.30
N ASP A 34 -34.55 73.58 31.94
CA ASP A 34 -35.11 72.23 31.79
C ASP A 34 -35.73 72.00 30.41
N LEU A 35 -36.30 73.06 29.80
CA LEU A 35 -36.85 73.01 28.45
C LEU A 35 -35.76 72.74 27.41
N TRP A 36 -34.59 73.37 27.56
CA TRP A 36 -33.44 73.17 26.67
C TRP A 36 -32.83 71.77 26.78
N LYS A 37 -32.72 71.23 28.00
CA LYS A 37 -32.27 69.85 28.25
C LYS A 37 -33.24 68.84 27.64
N TRP A 38 -34.55 69.04 27.81
CA TRP A 38 -35.57 68.19 27.18
C TRP A 38 -35.53 68.27 25.66
N ALA A 39 -35.34 69.45 25.08
CA ALA A 39 -35.19 69.61 23.64
C ALA A 39 -33.97 68.84 23.10
N ASN A 40 -32.81 68.91 23.76
CA ASN A 40 -31.62 68.14 23.38
C ASN A 40 -31.86 66.63 23.49
N PHE A 41 -32.48 66.18 24.59
CA PHE A 41 -32.84 64.78 24.78
C PHE A 41 -33.76 64.26 23.67
N VAL A 42 -34.78 65.03 23.27
CA VAL A 42 -35.69 64.66 22.17
C VAL A 42 -34.95 64.59 20.84
N VAL A 43 -34.03 65.52 20.57
CA VAL A 43 -33.20 65.48 19.34
C VAL A 43 -32.29 64.26 19.33
N LEU A 44 -31.62 63.96 20.45
CA LEU A 44 -30.75 62.78 20.59
C LEU A 44 -31.56 61.48 20.50
N ALA A 45 -32.69 61.39 21.19
CA ALA A 45 -33.59 60.24 21.16
C ALA A 45 -34.20 60.03 19.76
N GLY A 46 -34.54 61.10 19.05
CA GLY A 46 -35.00 61.04 17.66
C GLY A 46 -33.91 60.56 16.70
N ALA A 47 -32.70 61.10 16.81
CA ALA A 47 -31.56 60.67 15.99
C ALA A 47 -31.16 59.20 16.27
N LEU A 48 -31.14 58.81 17.54
CA LEU A 48 -30.84 57.43 17.94
C LEU A 48 -31.96 56.46 17.53
N GLY A 49 -33.23 56.86 17.71
CA GLY A 49 -34.40 56.10 17.26
C GLY A 49 -34.40 55.90 15.75
N TYR A 50 -34.07 56.93 14.97
CA TYR A 50 -33.94 56.83 13.51
C TYR A 50 -32.80 55.88 13.08
N LEU A 51 -31.64 55.95 13.75
CA LEU A 51 -30.50 55.09 13.43
C LEU A 51 -30.75 53.62 13.79
N ILE A 52 -31.40 53.36 14.94
CA ILE A 52 -31.81 52.03 15.37
C ILE A 52 -32.90 51.49 14.45
N GLY A 53 -33.94 52.27 14.18
CA GLY A 53 -35.04 51.88 13.29
C GLY A 53 -34.56 51.54 11.87
N LYS A 54 -33.54 52.25 11.36
CA LYS A 54 -32.97 52.00 10.03
C LYS A 54 -32.06 50.77 9.97
N ASN A 55 -31.25 50.50 11.00
CA ASN A 55 -30.22 49.46 10.95
C ASN A 55 -30.57 48.16 11.68
N ALA A 56 -31.41 48.20 12.72
CA ALA A 56 -31.76 47.03 13.52
C ALA A 56 -32.50 45.94 12.72
N PRO A 57 -33.50 46.26 11.88
CA PRO A 57 -34.20 45.23 11.10
C PRO A 57 -33.27 44.47 10.15
N ALA A 58 -32.34 45.19 9.49
CA ALA A 58 -31.37 44.59 8.58
C ALA A 58 -30.38 43.66 9.31
N PHE A 59 -29.92 44.04 10.51
CA PHE A 59 -29.03 43.21 11.32
C PHE A 59 -29.70 41.91 11.80
N PHE A 60 -30.93 42.00 12.32
CA PHE A 60 -31.67 40.82 12.76
C PHE A 60 -32.04 39.92 11.59
N ALA A 61 -32.46 40.48 10.45
CA ALA A 61 -32.72 39.71 9.24
C ALA A 61 -31.48 38.97 8.73
N ALA A 62 -30.33 39.63 8.67
CA ALA A 62 -29.07 39.02 8.27
C ALA A 62 -28.63 37.91 9.23
N ARG A 63 -28.81 38.11 10.55
CA ARG A 63 -28.50 37.09 11.57
C ARG A 63 -29.42 35.88 11.46
N SER A 64 -30.72 36.08 11.29
CA SER A 64 -31.68 34.99 11.09
C SER A 64 -31.40 34.21 9.81
N LEU A 65 -31.00 34.89 8.72
CA LEU A 65 -30.62 34.23 7.48
C LEU A 65 -29.35 33.38 7.65
N ASN A 66 -28.33 33.90 8.34
CA ASN A 66 -27.13 33.12 8.65
C ASN A 66 -27.44 31.91 9.52
N ILE A 67 -28.25 32.05 10.57
CA ILE A 67 -28.63 30.90 11.43
C ILE A 67 -29.36 29.83 10.61
N ARG A 68 -30.31 30.22 9.74
CA ARG A 68 -31.00 29.27 8.87
C ARG A 68 -30.03 28.57 7.91
N LYS A 69 -29.10 29.34 7.33
CA LYS A 69 -28.07 28.80 6.45
C LYS A 69 -27.19 27.80 7.20
N ASP A 70 -26.70 28.16 8.38
CA ASP A 70 -25.86 27.29 9.21
C ASP A 70 -26.59 25.99 9.60
N ILE A 71 -27.91 26.06 9.88
CA ILE A 71 -28.73 24.88 10.16
C ILE A 71 -28.83 23.97 8.92
N VAL A 72 -29.11 24.53 7.74
CA VAL A 72 -29.20 23.75 6.50
C VAL A 72 -27.85 23.12 6.15
N GLU A 73 -26.76 23.87 6.25
CA GLU A 73 -25.41 23.35 6.01
C GLU A 73 -25.04 22.25 7.01
N ALA A 74 -25.44 22.38 8.29
CA ALA A 74 -25.22 21.34 9.30
C ALA A 74 -26.05 20.07 9.02
N GLU A 75 -27.30 20.21 8.57
CA GLU A 75 -28.14 19.08 8.17
C GLU A 75 -27.56 18.36 6.95
N GLU A 76 -27.09 19.09 5.95
CA GLU A 76 -26.42 18.53 4.76
C GLU A 76 -25.13 17.81 5.15
N ALA A 77 -24.29 18.42 5.98
CA ALA A 77 -23.05 17.80 6.47
C ALA A 77 -23.31 16.53 7.28
N ARG A 78 -24.34 16.53 8.13
CA ARG A 78 -24.77 15.35 8.87
C ARG A 78 -25.23 14.24 7.93
N LYS A 79 -26.05 14.56 6.93
CA LYS A 79 -26.56 13.58 5.96
C LYS A 79 -25.43 12.96 5.12
N ASP A 80 -24.45 13.76 4.69
CA ASP A 80 -23.25 13.26 4.00
C ASP A 80 -22.42 12.34 4.91
N ALA A 81 -22.21 12.72 6.16
CA ALA A 81 -21.51 11.89 7.14
C ALA A 81 -22.22 10.55 7.39
N GLU A 82 -23.55 10.57 7.56
CA GLU A 82 -24.37 9.35 7.73
C GLU A 82 -24.32 8.45 6.50
N THR A 83 -24.37 9.04 5.29
CA THR A 83 -24.27 8.28 4.04
C THR A 83 -22.89 7.60 3.91
N ARG A 84 -21.82 8.32 4.27
CA ARG A 84 -20.45 7.77 4.27
C ARG A 84 -20.28 6.68 5.32
N ALA A 85 -20.80 6.87 6.53
CA ALA A 85 -20.77 5.87 7.58
C ALA A 85 -21.48 4.59 7.14
N ALA A 86 -22.70 4.70 6.62
CA ALA A 86 -23.44 3.55 6.11
C ALA A 86 -22.72 2.82 4.96
N ALA A 87 -22.03 3.56 4.08
CA ALA A 87 -21.23 2.96 3.01
C ALA A 87 -20.01 2.19 3.56
N VAL A 88 -19.37 2.70 4.61
CA VAL A 88 -18.25 2.02 5.29
C VAL A 88 -18.75 0.78 6.02
N ASP A 89 -19.84 0.88 6.79
CA ASP A 89 -20.43 -0.25 7.51
C ASP A 89 -20.81 -1.39 6.56
N LYS A 90 -21.39 -1.06 5.41
CA LYS A 90 -21.70 -2.06 4.38
C LYS A 90 -20.44 -2.75 3.83
N ARG A 91 -19.35 -2.00 3.62
CA ARG A 91 -18.07 -2.57 3.18
C ARG A 91 -17.48 -3.46 4.26
N LEU A 92 -17.53 -3.04 5.52
CA LEU A 92 -17.03 -3.83 6.65
C LEU A 92 -17.83 -5.13 6.84
N ALA A 93 -19.15 -5.08 6.70
CA ALA A 93 -20.01 -6.26 6.78
C ALA A 93 -19.69 -7.31 5.70
N ASN A 94 -19.33 -6.86 4.48
CA ASN A 94 -18.96 -7.76 3.39
C ASN A 94 -17.52 -8.26 3.49
N LEU A 95 -16.64 -7.52 4.15
CA LEU A 95 -15.20 -7.80 4.23
C LEU A 95 -14.92 -9.16 4.89
N GLU A 96 -15.67 -9.54 5.92
CA GLU A 96 -15.51 -10.85 6.57
C GLU A 96 -15.85 -12.00 5.61
N ALA A 97 -16.89 -11.86 4.79
CA ALA A 97 -17.28 -12.84 3.79
C ALA A 97 -16.24 -12.93 2.67
N GLU A 98 -15.72 -11.79 2.20
CA GLU A 98 -14.64 -11.74 1.21
C GLU A 98 -13.35 -12.40 1.75
N ILE A 99 -12.98 -12.14 3.00
CA ILE A 99 -11.82 -12.78 3.65
C ILE A 99 -12.04 -14.29 3.77
N ALA A 100 -13.25 -14.73 4.14
CA ALA A 100 -13.57 -16.14 4.25
C ALA A 100 -13.50 -16.84 2.89
N ALA A 101 -14.05 -16.22 1.83
CA ALA A 101 -13.98 -16.73 0.47
C ALA A 101 -12.52 -16.84 -0.02
N LEU A 102 -11.72 -15.79 0.16
CA LEU A 102 -10.31 -15.76 -0.24
C LEU A 102 -9.49 -16.81 0.52
N ARG A 103 -9.76 -17.03 1.81
CA ARG A 103 -9.11 -18.09 2.59
C ARG A 103 -9.49 -19.49 2.10
N SER A 104 -10.75 -19.71 1.73
CA SER A 104 -11.19 -21.00 1.18
C SER A 104 -10.53 -21.27 -0.16
N GLU A 105 -10.57 -20.30 -1.07
CA GLU A 105 -9.96 -20.40 -2.39
C GLU A 105 -8.45 -20.65 -2.29
N ALA A 106 -7.74 -19.91 -1.44
CA ALA A 106 -6.31 -20.14 -1.20
C ALA A 106 -6.00 -21.53 -0.63
N GLN A 107 -6.87 -22.09 0.22
CA GLN A 107 -6.70 -23.44 0.74
C GLN A 107 -6.92 -24.50 -0.34
N ASP A 108 -7.94 -24.32 -1.19
CA ASP A 108 -8.24 -25.24 -2.28
C ASP A 108 -7.16 -25.20 -3.36
N GLU A 109 -6.69 -24.01 -3.74
CA GLU A 109 -5.54 -23.83 -4.63
C GLU A 109 -4.27 -24.46 -4.07
N ALA A 110 -3.97 -24.24 -2.78
CA ALA A 110 -2.80 -24.83 -2.15
C ALA A 110 -2.84 -26.36 -2.16
N ARG A 111 -4.02 -26.96 -1.95
CA ARG A 111 -4.20 -28.42 -2.02
C ARG A 111 -3.99 -28.94 -3.43
N ALA A 112 -4.63 -28.31 -4.42
CA ALA A 112 -4.50 -28.68 -5.82
C ALA A 112 -3.05 -28.56 -6.30
N GLU A 113 -2.35 -27.49 -5.94
CA GLU A 113 -0.95 -27.29 -6.32
C GLU A 113 -0.02 -28.28 -5.62
N THR A 114 -0.28 -28.61 -4.35
CA THR A 114 0.49 -29.64 -3.62
C THR A 114 0.35 -31.00 -4.29
N GLU A 115 -0.86 -31.38 -4.70
CA GLU A 115 -1.10 -32.64 -5.42
C GLU A 115 -0.41 -32.64 -6.79
N ARG A 116 -0.53 -31.55 -7.56
CA ARG A 116 0.13 -31.40 -8.85
C ARG A 116 1.65 -31.48 -8.72
N LEU A 117 2.21 -30.80 -7.72
CA LEU A 117 3.65 -30.83 -7.44
C LEU A 117 4.10 -32.24 -7.05
N ALA A 118 3.36 -32.92 -6.16
CA ALA A 118 3.68 -34.29 -5.76
C ALA A 118 3.70 -35.25 -6.95
N GLN A 119 2.71 -35.16 -7.86
CA GLN A 119 2.67 -35.97 -9.09
C GLN A 119 3.86 -35.68 -10.01
N HIS A 120 4.19 -34.40 -10.22
CA HIS A 120 5.36 -34.00 -11.01
C HIS A 120 6.67 -34.50 -10.38
N THR A 121 6.84 -34.32 -9.07
CA THR A 121 8.03 -34.79 -8.35
C THR A 121 8.17 -36.30 -8.43
N ALA A 122 7.09 -37.07 -8.28
CA ALA A 122 7.12 -38.52 -8.43
C ALA A 122 7.54 -38.95 -9.84
N ALA A 123 7.00 -38.29 -10.87
CA ALA A 123 7.37 -38.57 -12.26
C ALA A 123 8.83 -38.23 -12.56
N GLU A 124 9.35 -37.11 -12.06
CA GLU A 124 10.76 -36.74 -12.21
C GLU A 124 11.69 -37.68 -11.43
N LEU A 125 11.30 -38.11 -10.22
CA LEU A 125 12.07 -39.07 -9.45
C LEU A 125 12.20 -40.42 -10.19
N ALA A 126 11.12 -40.90 -10.78
CA ALA A 126 11.13 -42.12 -11.59
C ALA A 126 12.05 -41.97 -12.84
N LYS A 127 12.03 -40.82 -13.50
CA LYS A 127 12.95 -40.54 -14.63
C LYS A 127 14.41 -40.50 -14.18
N ILE A 128 14.70 -39.86 -13.04
CA ILE A 128 16.05 -39.79 -12.47
C ILE A 128 16.54 -41.20 -12.15
N GLN A 129 15.71 -42.02 -11.50
CA GLN A 129 16.07 -43.39 -11.17
C GLN A 129 16.37 -44.22 -12.42
N LEU A 130 15.51 -44.14 -13.45
CA LEU A 130 15.74 -44.83 -14.71
C LEU A 130 17.05 -44.39 -15.38
N ARG A 131 17.35 -43.09 -15.39
CA ARG A 131 18.60 -42.55 -15.93
C ARG A 131 19.81 -43.06 -15.15
N ALA A 132 19.74 -43.06 -13.82
CA ALA A 132 20.81 -43.56 -12.96
C ALA A 132 21.07 -45.06 -13.21
N GLU A 133 20.01 -45.87 -13.33
CA GLU A 133 20.14 -47.30 -13.64
C GLU A 133 20.80 -47.53 -15.01
N GLN A 134 20.40 -46.76 -16.03
CA GLN A 134 21.01 -46.82 -17.36
C GLN A 134 22.48 -46.40 -17.35
N GLU A 135 22.81 -45.34 -16.61
CA GLU A 135 24.18 -44.85 -16.46
C GLU A 135 25.08 -45.86 -15.74
N ILE A 136 24.59 -46.46 -14.64
CA ILE A 136 25.30 -47.53 -13.92
C ILE A 136 25.53 -48.73 -14.84
N ALA A 137 24.52 -49.15 -15.62
CA ALA A 137 24.64 -50.27 -16.54
C ALA A 137 25.66 -49.98 -17.65
N ALA A 138 25.65 -48.77 -18.21
CA ALA A 138 26.61 -48.33 -19.22
C ALA A 138 28.04 -48.26 -18.68
N ALA A 139 28.23 -47.64 -17.51
CA ALA A 139 29.52 -47.58 -16.83
C ALA A 139 30.05 -48.98 -16.49
N GLY A 140 29.20 -49.87 -15.98
CA GLY A 140 29.56 -51.26 -15.69
C GLY A 140 29.90 -52.07 -16.95
N LYS A 141 29.30 -51.76 -18.10
CA LYS A 141 29.70 -52.35 -19.39
C LYS A 141 31.06 -51.81 -19.85
N ALA A 142 31.27 -50.50 -19.75
CA ALA A 142 32.55 -49.87 -20.11
C ALA A 142 33.71 -50.42 -19.27
N ALA A 143 33.57 -50.45 -17.95
CA ALA A 143 34.58 -50.98 -17.04
C ALA A 143 34.93 -52.46 -17.33
N ARG A 144 33.93 -53.30 -17.63
CA ARG A 144 34.17 -54.70 -18.04
C ARG A 144 34.95 -54.82 -19.35
N MET A 145 34.67 -53.95 -20.32
CA MET A 145 35.41 -53.93 -21.59
C MET A 145 36.85 -53.47 -21.40
N GLU A 146 37.06 -52.48 -20.54
CA GLU A 146 38.40 -52.00 -20.18
C GLU A 146 39.23 -53.10 -19.49
N LEU A 147 38.66 -53.80 -18.50
CA LEU A 147 39.31 -54.92 -17.83
C LEU A 147 39.65 -56.06 -18.79
N ARG A 148 38.76 -56.37 -19.73
CA ARG A 148 39.02 -57.40 -20.76
C ARG A 148 40.19 -57.01 -21.65
N ARG A 149 40.23 -55.75 -22.10
CA ARG A 149 41.33 -55.23 -22.91
C ARG A 149 42.65 -55.29 -22.15
N TYR A 150 42.67 -54.78 -20.91
CA TYR A 150 43.85 -54.83 -20.06
C TYR A 150 44.36 -56.26 -19.83
N SER A 151 43.44 -57.20 -19.58
CA SER A 151 43.79 -58.62 -19.38
C SER A 151 44.36 -59.26 -20.66
N ALA A 152 43.81 -58.91 -21.83
CA ALA A 152 44.32 -59.38 -23.12
C ALA A 152 45.72 -58.82 -23.38
N ASP A 153 45.94 -57.53 -23.14
CA ASP A 153 47.26 -56.89 -23.30
C ASP A 153 48.30 -57.56 -22.39
N LEU A 154 47.96 -57.79 -21.10
CA LEU A 154 48.84 -58.47 -20.15
C LEU A 154 49.14 -59.92 -20.55
N ALA A 155 48.15 -60.63 -21.10
CA ALA A 155 48.31 -62.01 -21.57
C ALA A 155 49.27 -62.07 -22.77
N VAL A 156 49.14 -61.15 -23.73
CA VAL A 156 50.05 -61.03 -24.88
C VAL A 156 51.47 -60.69 -24.40
N GLU A 157 51.61 -59.75 -23.48
CA GLU A 157 52.92 -59.37 -22.92
C GLU A 157 53.61 -60.56 -22.20
N LEU A 158 52.85 -61.31 -21.39
CA LEU A 158 53.34 -62.54 -20.74
C LEU A 158 53.72 -63.62 -21.76
N ALA A 159 52.92 -63.79 -22.82
CA ALA A 159 53.21 -64.72 -23.88
C ALA A 159 54.49 -64.34 -24.64
N GLU A 160 54.68 -63.06 -24.98
CA GLU A 160 55.91 -62.56 -25.61
C GLU A 160 57.13 -62.86 -24.74
N ARG A 161 57.07 -62.53 -23.43
CA ARG A 161 58.16 -62.84 -22.51
C ARG A 161 58.50 -64.33 -22.47
N LYS A 162 57.49 -65.21 -22.42
CA LYS A 162 57.69 -66.67 -22.43
C LYS A 162 58.27 -67.16 -23.75
N ILE A 163 57.78 -66.66 -24.89
CA ILE A 163 58.29 -67.02 -26.22
C ILE A 163 59.76 -66.60 -26.33
N ARG A 164 60.09 -65.37 -25.96
CA ARG A 164 61.47 -64.85 -25.99
C ARG A 164 62.39 -65.67 -25.07
N ALA A 165 61.94 -66.03 -23.88
CA ALA A 165 62.72 -66.86 -22.96
C ALA A 165 62.96 -68.30 -23.45
N ARG A 166 62.04 -68.85 -24.27
CA ARG A 166 62.16 -70.21 -24.85
C ARG A 166 62.75 -70.24 -26.26
N MET A 167 63.13 -69.09 -26.82
CA MET A 167 63.64 -68.97 -28.18
C MET A 167 65.09 -69.44 -28.25
N THR A 168 65.31 -70.68 -28.70
CA THR A 168 66.64 -71.27 -28.92
C THR A 168 66.99 -71.33 -30.41
N PRO A 169 68.26 -71.44 -30.80
CA PRO A 169 68.66 -71.56 -32.21
C PRO A 169 67.98 -72.74 -32.93
N ALA A 170 67.80 -73.88 -32.23
CA ALA A 170 67.10 -75.05 -32.77
C ALA A 170 65.61 -74.76 -33.01
N THR A 171 64.96 -73.99 -32.13
CA THR A 171 63.55 -73.56 -32.28
C THR A 171 63.38 -72.60 -33.45
N GLN A 172 64.31 -71.64 -33.63
CA GLN A 172 64.29 -70.69 -34.75
C GLN A 172 64.42 -71.41 -36.10
N ASP A 173 65.38 -72.34 -36.22
CA ASP A 173 65.61 -73.12 -37.43
C ASP A 173 64.41 -74.03 -37.77
N ALA A 174 63.75 -74.60 -36.75
CA ALA A 174 62.50 -75.34 -36.93
C ALA A 174 61.33 -74.45 -37.42
N LEU A 175 61.21 -73.21 -36.92
CA LEU A 175 60.19 -72.25 -37.38
C LEU A 175 60.39 -71.85 -38.85
N VAL A 176 61.64 -71.58 -39.25
CA VAL A 176 61.99 -71.21 -40.64
C VAL A 176 61.63 -72.35 -41.60
N ARG A 177 62.01 -73.59 -41.28
CA ARG A 177 61.62 -74.76 -42.08
C ARG A 177 60.11 -74.96 -42.17
N GLY A 178 59.38 -74.71 -41.07
CA GLY A 178 57.92 -74.77 -41.05
C GLY A 178 57.28 -73.75 -41.99
N PHE A 179 57.73 -72.50 -41.95
CA PHE A 179 57.21 -71.43 -42.80
C PHE A 179 57.44 -71.70 -44.30
N VAL A 180 58.62 -72.20 -44.66
CA VAL A 180 58.95 -72.55 -46.06
C VAL A 180 58.07 -73.69 -46.58
N ARG A 181 57.61 -74.59 -45.71
CA ARG A 181 56.69 -75.69 -46.07
C ARG A 181 55.25 -75.22 -46.25
N ASP A 182 54.78 -74.26 -45.46
CA ASP A 182 53.40 -73.73 -45.59
C ASP A 182 53.23 -72.78 -46.79
N LEU A 183 54.34 -72.28 -47.34
CA LEU A 183 54.38 -71.44 -48.55
C LEU A 183 54.47 -72.25 -49.86
N LYS A 184 54.60 -73.58 -49.79
CA LYS A 184 54.57 -74.50 -50.94
C LYS A 184 53.19 -75.12 -51.10
#